data_AF-A0A2U1V3D2-F1
#
_entry.id   AF-A0A2U1V3D2-F1
#
_cell.length_a   1.000
_cell.length_b   1.000
_cell.length_c   1.000
_cell.angle_alpha   90.00
_cell.angle_beta   90.00
_cell.angle_gamma   90.00
#
_symmetry.space_group_name_H-M   'P 1'
#
loop_
_entity.id
_entity.type
_entity.pdbx_description
1 polymer ?
#
loop_
_entity_poly.entity_id
_entity_poly.type
_entity_poly.pdbx_seq_one_letter_code
_entity_poly.pdbx_strand_id
1 'polypeptide(L)' 'MITSRPVDISGRFVGVAVSGHDGWHFKAIDPQVDDLDGARFSSPAEAARVARLLLERERGTQRTPRLQPVA' A
#
# COMPACT_ATOMS: atom_id res chain seq x y z
N MET A 1 5.97 -14.13 -19.41
CA MET A 1 4.77 -13.28 -19.56
C MET A 1 4.63 -12.48 -18.28
N ILE A 2 4.59 -11.15 -18.37
CA ILE A 2 4.39 -10.28 -17.20
C ILE A 2 2.88 -10.13 -17.01
N THR A 3 2.37 -10.50 -15.85
CA THR A 3 0.99 -10.29 -15.43
C THR A 3 0.96 -9.14 -14.42
N SER A 4 0.10 -8.18 -14.65
CA SER A 4 -0.18 -7.11 -13.69
C SER A 4 -1.60 -7.23 -13.14
N ARG A 5 -1.73 -6.86 -11.87
CA ARG A 5 -3.00 -6.84 -11.14
C ARG A 5 -3.13 -5.47 -10.48
N PRO A 6 -4.10 -4.63 -10.88
CA PRO A 6 -4.35 -3.37 -10.20
C PRO A 6 -4.77 -3.64 -8.75
N VAL A 7 -4.37 -2.74 -7.85
CA VAL A 7 -4.74 -2.79 -6.43
C VAL A 7 -5.56 -1.55 -6.11
N ASP A 8 -6.85 -1.78 -5.89
CA ASP A 8 -7.83 -0.78 -5.50
C ASP A 8 -8.30 -1.05 -4.06
N ILE A 9 -8.19 -0.05 -3.19
CA ILE A 9 -8.62 -0.12 -1.79
C ILE A 9 -9.69 0.93 -1.55
N SER A 10 -10.91 0.47 -1.21
CA SER A 10 -12.06 1.34 -0.94
C SER A 10 -12.36 2.34 -2.07
N GLY A 11 -12.22 1.91 -3.33
CA GLY A 11 -12.45 2.75 -4.51
C GLY A 11 -11.31 3.71 -4.86
N ARG A 12 -10.18 3.63 -4.15
CA ARG A 12 -8.96 4.37 -4.46
C ARG A 12 -7.94 3.43 -5.08
N PHE A 13 -7.44 3.79 -6.25
CA PHE A 13 -6.34 3.08 -6.89
C PHE A 13 -5.03 3.47 -6.22
N VAL A 14 -4.33 2.49 -5.65
CA VAL A 14 -3.15 2.74 -4.80
C VAL A 14 -1.85 2.21 -5.40
N GLY A 15 -1.94 1.29 -6.36
CA GLY A 15 -0.77 0.71 -7.00
C GLY A 15 -1.09 -0.53 -7.84
N VAL A 16 -0.04 -1.22 -8.25
CA VAL A 16 -0.13 -2.41 -9.10
C VAL A 16 0.77 -3.52 -8.56
N ALA A 17 0.26 -4.74 -8.45
CA ALA A 17 1.07 -5.92 -8.22
C ALA A 17 1.51 -6.49 -9.58
N VAL A 18 2.81 -6.62 -9.80
CA VAL A 18 3.42 -7.08 -11.05
C VAL A 18 4.12 -8.41 -10.82
N SER A 19 3.80 -9.44 -11.59
CA SER A 19 4.48 -10.73 -11.53
C SER A 19 5.90 -10.61 -12.11
N GLY A 20 6.91 -11.04 -11.36
CA GLY A 20 8.30 -11.17 -11.79
C GLY A 20 8.82 -12.59 -11.58
N HIS A 21 10.11 -12.79 -11.82
CA HIS A 21 10.77 -14.09 -11.68
C HIS A 21 10.72 -14.63 -10.24
N ASP A 22 10.81 -13.75 -9.24
CA ASP A 22 10.93 -14.13 -7.82
C ASP A 22 9.64 -13.95 -7.01
N GLY A 23 8.52 -13.65 -7.68
CA GLY A 23 7.21 -13.40 -7.06
C GLY A 23 6.54 -12.12 -7.55
N TRP A 24 5.62 -11.59 -6.76
CA TRP A 24 4.87 -10.38 -7.09
C TRP A 24 5.53 -9.16 -6.47
N HIS A 25 5.79 -8.13 -7.27
CA HIS A 25 6.35 -6.87 -6.80
C HIS A 25 5.26 -5.82 -6.80
N PHE A 26 5.14 -5.06 -5.72
CA PHE A 26 4.20 -3.96 -5.66
C PHE A 26 4.82 -2.69 -6.22
N LYS A 27 4.05 -1.95 -7.02
CA LYS A 27 4.40 -0.63 -7.52
C LYS A 27 3.43 0.38 -6.96
N ALA A 28 3.92 1.23 -6.07
CA ALA A 28 3.13 2.25 -5.41
C ALA A 28 2.86 3.40 -6.40
N ILE A 29 1.62 3.89 -6.38
CA ILE A 29 1.22 5.11 -7.09
C ILE A 29 0.74 6.16 -6.07
N ASP A 30 0.28 5.69 -4.93
CA ASP A 30 -0.21 6.51 -3.84
C ASP A 30 0.87 6.68 -2.76
N PRO A 31 1.20 7.93 -2.36
CA PRO A 31 2.21 8.20 -1.34
C PRO A 31 1.95 7.50 0.00
N GLN A 32 0.69 7.21 0.32
CA GLN A 32 0.30 6.52 1.55
C GLN A 32 0.67 5.02 1.57
N VAL A 33 1.11 4.49 0.43
CA VAL A 33 1.63 3.12 0.31
C VAL A 33 3.03 3.09 -0.28
N ASP A 34 3.76 4.21 -0.27
CA ASP A 34 5.11 4.32 -0.82
C ASP A 34 6.10 3.39 -0.11
N ASP A 35 5.87 3.12 1.18
CA ASP A 35 6.61 2.11 1.96
C ASP A 35 6.53 0.69 1.37
N LEU A 36 5.56 0.42 0.47
CA LEU A 36 5.41 -0.86 -0.21
C LEU A 36 6.01 -0.86 -1.62
N ASP A 37 6.58 0.23 -2.12
CA ASP A 37 7.16 0.24 -3.46
C ASP A 37 8.33 -0.73 -3.58
N GLY A 38 8.27 -1.59 -4.60
CA GLY A 38 9.26 -2.64 -4.83
C GLY A 38 9.17 -3.82 -3.86
N ALA A 39 8.31 -3.78 -2.85
CA ALA A 39 8.14 -4.88 -1.90
C ALA A 39 7.66 -6.15 -2.61
N ARG A 40 8.16 -7.30 -2.17
CA ARG A 40 7.90 -8.61 -2.75
C ARG A 40 6.85 -9.38 -1.95
N PHE A 41 5.92 -9.98 -2.66
CA PHE A 41 4.78 -10.73 -2.13
C PHE A 41 4.65 -12.09 -2.83
N SER A 42 4.06 -13.05 -2.12
CA SER A 42 3.77 -14.39 -2.66
C SER A 42 2.60 -14.36 -3.65
N SER A 43 1.69 -13.41 -3.51
CA SER A 43 0.50 -13.26 -4.35
C SER A 43 0.03 -11.80 -4.45
N PRO A 44 -0.74 -11.45 -5.49
CA PRO A 44 -1.31 -10.11 -5.61
C PRO A 44 -2.36 -9.83 -4.52
N ALA A 45 -3.02 -10.87 -4.01
CA ALA A 45 -3.98 -10.76 -2.91
C ALA A 45 -3.30 -10.39 -1.59
N GLU A 46 -2.10 -10.93 -1.34
CA GLU A 46 -1.27 -10.56 -0.19
C GLU A 46 -0.84 -9.09 -0.27
N ALA A 47 -0.34 -8.65 -1.44
CA ALA A 47 0.03 -7.25 -1.66
C ALA A 47 -1.15 -6.31 -1.37
N ALA A 48 -2.36 -6.64 -1.84
CA ALA A 48 -3.57 -5.85 -1.57
C ALA A 48 -3.95 -5.84 -0.08
N ARG A 49 -3.78 -6.95 0.63
CA ARG A 49 -4.03 -7.03 2.08
C ARG A 49 -3.07 -6.13 2.85
N VAL A 50 -1.78 -6.16 2.54
CA VAL A 50 -0.77 -5.35 3.23
C VAL A 50 -0.96 -3.86 2.93
N ALA A 51 -1.26 -3.49 1.68
CA ALA A 51 -1.61 -2.12 1.31
C ALA A 51 -2.80 -1.60 2.11
N ARG A 52 -3.85 -2.42 2.30
CA ARG A 52 -4.99 -2.05 3.14
C ARG A 52 -4.59 -1.79 4.59
N LEU A 53 -3.79 -2.68 5.18
CA LEU A 53 -3.35 -2.54 6.57
C LEU A 53 -2.51 -1.27 6.79
N LEU A 54 -1.66 -0.93 5.82
CA LEU A 54 -0.86 0.29 5.87
C LEU A 54 -1.76 1.54 5.85
N LEU A 55 -2.73 1.60 4.94
CA LEU A 55 -3.69 2.71 4.86
C LEU A 55 -4.55 2.85 6.12
N GLU A 56 -4.97 1.73 6.70
CA GLU A 56 -5.72 1.71 7.97
C GLU A 56 -4.86 2.25 9.13
N ARG A 57 -3.57 1.87 9.17
CA ARG A 57 -2.61 2.36 10.17
C ARG A 57 -2.37 3.86 10.06
N GLU A 58 -2.18 4.38 8.85
CA GLU A 58 -1.98 5.82 8.64
C GLU A 58 -3.21 6.64 9.05
N ARG A 59 -4.41 6.15 8.73
CA ARG A 59 -5.67 6.78 9.20
C ARG A 59 -5.78 6.83 10.72
N GLY A 60 -5.33 5.77 11.42
CA GLY A 60 -5.28 5.75 12.88
C GLY A 60 -4.28 6.76 13.44
N THR A 61 -3.13 6.92 12.78
CA THR A 61 -2.06 7.84 13.19
C THR A 61 -2.46 9.31 13.00
N GLN A 62 -3.16 9.63 11.91
CA GLN A 62 -3.64 11.00 11.63
C GLN A 62 -4.77 11.48 12.58
N ARG A 63 -5.42 10.57 13.31
CA ARG A 63 -6.51 10.90 14.25
C ARG A 63 -6.05 11.38 15.62
N THR A 64 -4.75 11.54 15.84
CA THR A 64 -4.24 12.14 17.08
C THR A 64 -3.94 13.61 16.79
N PRO A 65 -4.85 14.56 17.06
CA PRO A 65 -4.49 15.98 17.01
C PRO A 65 -3.38 16.17 18.05
N ARG A 66 -2.17 16.49 17.58
CA ARG A 66 -1.12 17.02 18.46
C ARG A 66 -1.69 18.32 19.04
N LEU A 67 -2.18 18.25 20.26
CA LEU A 67 -2.47 19.42 21.07
C LEU A 67 -1.16 20.18 21.20
N GLN A 68 -1.06 21.31 20.51
CA GLN A 68 0.06 22.23 20.64
C GLN A 68 -0.03 22.82 22.06
N PRO A 69 1.02 22.69 22.90
CA PRO A 69 1.03 23.39 24.16
C PRO A 69 1.26 24.87 23.85
N VAL A 70 0.25 25.69 24.15
CA VAL A 70 0.42 27.15 24.18
C VAL A 70 1.28 27.47 25.39
N ALA A 71 2.38 28.16 25.17
CA ALA A 71 3.21 28.77 26.21
C ALA A 71 3.12 30.29 26.07
#